data_AF-A0A7W4EEC5-F1
#
_entry.id   AF-A0A7W4EEC5-F1
#
_cell.length_a   1.000
_cell.length_b   1.000
_cell.length_c   1.000
_cell.angle_alpha   90.00
_cell.angle_beta   90.00
_cell.angle_gamma   90.00
#
_symmetry.space_group_name_H-M   'P 1'
#
loop_
_entity.id
_entity.type
_entity.pdbx_description
1 polymer ?
#
loop_
_entity_poly.entity_id
_entity_poly.type
_entity_poly.pdbx_seq_one_letter_code
_entity_poly.pdbx_strand_id
1 'polypeptide(L)' 'GKFVDRMAAVNTRVMLVEGDGQWSAGFDTAESVVQIPLQFGGYVWTNRIDRVQPVLARRH' A
#
# COMPACT_ATOMS: atom_id res chain seq x y z
N GLY A 1 -5.00 10.25 -5.01
CA GLY A 1 -5.90 10.57 -3.86
C GLY A 1 -5.39 11.83 -3.20
N LYS A 2 -6.27 12.79 -2.84
CA LYS A 2 -5.90 14.21 -2.62
C LYS A 2 -4.70 14.43 -1.68
N PHE A 3 -4.50 13.63 -0.65
CA PHE A 3 -3.33 13.73 0.22
C PHE A 3 -2.05 13.29 -0.49
N VAL A 4 -2.04 12.06 -1.03
CA VAL A 4 -0.90 11.49 -1.76
C VAL A 4 -0.48 12.40 -2.91
N ASP A 5 -1.44 12.96 -3.64
CA ASP A 5 -1.19 13.82 -4.79
C ASP A 5 -0.49 15.14 -4.36
N ARG A 6 -0.88 15.72 -3.22
CA ARG A 6 -0.20 16.90 -2.65
C ARG A 6 1.22 16.60 -2.19
N MET A 7 1.45 15.43 -1.58
CA MET A 7 2.80 15.03 -1.15
C MET A 7 3.71 14.80 -2.35
N ALA A 8 3.19 14.18 -3.42
CA ALA A 8 3.93 13.98 -4.67
C ALA A 8 4.36 15.31 -5.31
N ALA A 9 3.51 16.35 -5.27
CA ALA A 9 3.81 17.67 -5.82
C ALA A 9 5.03 18.38 -5.17
N VAL A 10 5.43 17.94 -3.98
CA VAL A 10 6.62 18.44 -3.26
C VAL A 10 7.71 17.36 -3.13
N ASN A 11 7.78 16.44 -4.10
CA ASN A 11 8.75 15.34 -4.16
C ASN A 11 8.74 14.40 -2.94
N THR A 12 7.61 14.29 -2.25
CA THR A 12 7.44 13.36 -1.13
C THR A 12 6.70 12.10 -1.57
N ARG A 13 7.19 10.93 -1.15
CA ARG A 13 6.55 9.63 -1.39
C ARG A 13 5.79 9.19 -0.14
N VAL A 14 4.57 8.69 -0.33
CA VAL A 14 3.74 8.14 0.75
C VAL A 14 3.76 6.63 0.66
N MET A 15 4.04 5.96 1.77
CA MET A 15 3.96 4.51 1.91
C MET A 15 2.84 4.14 2.88
N LEU A 16 1.95 3.24 2.46
CA LEU A 16 0.91 2.66 3.30
C LEU A 16 1.46 1.41 3.97
N VAL A 17 1.22 1.30 5.28
CA VAL A 17 1.58 0.17 6.13
C VAL A 17 0.31 -0.38 6.80
N GLU A 18 0.34 -1.64 7.18
CA GLU A 18 -0.68 -2.27 8.01
C GLU A 18 -0.34 -2.02 9.51
N GLY A 19 -1.34 -2.10 10.39
CA GLY A 19 -1.18 -1.90 11.84
C GLY A 19 -1.96 -0.70 12.40
N ASP A 20 -2.04 -0.63 13.73
CA ASP A 20 -2.86 0.34 14.47
C ASP A 20 -2.05 1.31 15.36
N GLY A 21 -0.72 1.31 15.25
CA GLY A 21 0.14 2.38 15.78
C GLY A 21 1.23 1.95 16.77
N GLN A 22 1.28 0.70 17.22
CA GLN A 22 2.43 0.23 18.00
C GLN A 22 3.63 -0.10 17.11
N TRP A 23 3.40 -0.78 15.98
CA TRP A 23 4.45 -1.16 15.03
C TRP A 23 3.91 -1.09 13.60
N SER A 24 4.78 -0.79 12.63
CA SER A 24 4.45 -0.93 11.22
C SER A 24 4.46 -2.40 10.82
N ALA A 25 3.41 -2.84 10.12
CA ALA A 25 3.32 -4.16 9.52
C ALA A 25 3.19 -4.04 7.99
N GLY A 26 3.53 -5.13 7.30
CA GLY A 26 3.39 -5.22 5.85
C GLY A 26 2.05 -5.83 5.45
N PHE A 27 1.53 -5.41 4.30
CA PHE A 27 0.44 -6.09 3.63
C PHE A 27 0.96 -7.42 3.08
N ASP A 28 0.93 -8.47 3.91
CA ASP A 28 1.64 -9.73 3.67
C ASP A 28 0.74 -10.88 3.19
N THR A 29 -0.58 -10.64 3.09
CA THR A 29 -1.57 -11.64 2.66
C THR A 29 -2.45 -11.13 1.52
N ALA A 30 -3.15 -12.04 0.84
CA ALA A 30 -4.09 -11.67 -0.21
C ALA A 30 -5.25 -10.82 0.36
N GLU A 31 -5.69 -11.15 1.58
CA GLU A 31 -6.79 -10.51 2.28
C GLU A 31 -6.43 -9.08 2.67
N SER A 32 -5.22 -8.83 3.19
CA SER A 32 -4.80 -7.48 3.56
C SER A 32 -4.63 -6.61 2.32
N VAL A 33 -4.11 -7.17 1.22
CA VAL A 33 -4.01 -6.45 -0.07
C VAL A 33 -5.37 -5.93 -0.52
N VAL A 34 -6.45 -6.72 -0.42
CA VAL A 34 -7.80 -6.30 -0.84
C VAL A 34 -8.27 -5.04 -0.09
N GLN A 35 -7.79 -4.79 1.13
CA GLN A 35 -8.14 -3.60 1.92
C GLN A 35 -7.52 -2.30 1.38
N ILE A 36 -6.46 -2.38 0.58
CA ILE A 36 -5.83 -1.18 0.00
C ILE A 36 -6.82 -0.52 -0.97
N PRO A 37 -7.06 0.80 -0.91
CA PRO A 37 -7.97 1.47 -1.84
C PRO A 37 -7.49 1.34 -3.31
N LEU A 38 -8.39 1.02 -4.24
CA LEU A 38 -8.04 0.85 -5.67
C LEU A 38 -7.35 2.08 -6.29
N GLN A 39 -7.69 3.28 -5.81
CA GLN A 39 -7.17 4.56 -6.31
C GLN A 39 -5.99 5.08 -5.49
N PHE A 40 -5.35 4.22 -4.69
CA PHE A 40 -4.19 4.61 -3.89
C PHE A 40 -2.93 4.69 -4.76
N GLY A 41 -2.57 5.90 -5.17
CA GLY A 41 -1.38 6.17 -6.00
C GLY A 41 -0.05 6.25 -5.25
N GLY A 42 0.04 5.68 -4.04
CA GLY A 42 1.26 5.66 -3.23
C GLY A 42 1.99 4.32 -3.31
N TYR A 43 2.93 4.11 -2.38
CA TYR A 43 3.64 2.84 -2.21
C TYR A 43 2.99 2.00 -1.12
N VAL A 44 3.11 0.69 -1.20
CA VAL A 44 2.59 -0.25 -0.20
C VAL A 44 3.77 -1.02 0.37
N TRP A 45 3.87 -1.10 1.70
CA TRP A 45 4.85 -1.98 2.34
C TRP A 45 4.34 -3.41 2.34
N THR A 46 5.14 -4.34 1.82
CA THR A 46 4.97 -5.78 2.07
C THR A 46 6.33 -6.42 2.42
N ASN A 47 6.33 -7.37 3.34
CA ASN A 47 7.44 -8.28 3.60
C ASN A 47 7.38 -9.52 2.71
N ARG A 48 6.26 -9.74 1.99
CA ARG A 48 5.94 -10.96 1.23
C ARG A 48 5.55 -10.67 -0.21
N ILE A 49 6.43 -9.97 -0.94
CA ILE A 49 6.21 -9.65 -2.36
C ILE A 49 5.93 -10.90 -3.21
N ASP A 50 6.55 -12.03 -2.87
CA ASP A 50 6.35 -13.34 -3.48
C ASP A 50 4.89 -13.82 -3.42
N ARG A 51 4.15 -13.43 -2.37
CA ARG A 51 2.75 -13.81 -2.16
C ARG A 51 1.77 -12.80 -2.71
N VAL A 52 2.08 -11.51 -2.55
CA VAL A 52 1.09 -10.45 -2.81
C VAL A 52 1.16 -9.88 -4.22
N GLN A 53 2.30 -9.99 -4.92
CA GLN A 53 2.45 -9.50 -6.29
C GLN A 53 1.39 -10.08 -7.25
N PRO A 54 1.07 -11.40 -7.24
CA PRO A 54 0.06 -11.96 -8.14
C PRO A 54 -1.35 -11.40 -7.89
N VAL A 55 -1.66 -11.05 -6.64
CA VAL A 55 -2.96 -10.46 -6.27
C VAL A 55 -3.02 -9.02 -6.74
N LEU A 56 -1.98 -8.22 -6.47
CA LEU A 56 -1.87 -6.83 -6.91
C LEU A 56 -1.95 -6.68 -8.43
N ALA A 57 -1.29 -7.57 -9.18
CA ALA A 57 -1.30 -7.55 -10.64
C ALA A 57 -2.69 -7.80 -11.27
N ARG A 58 -3.62 -8.37 -10.50
CA ARG A 58 -4.99 -8.69 -10.94
C ARG A 58 -6.03 -7.67 -10.45
N ARG A 59 -5.60 -6.59 -9.79
CA ARG A 59 -6.50 -5.53 -9.34
C ARG A 59 -6.71 -4.54 -10.48
N HIS A 60 -7.96 -4.39 -10.90
CA HIS A 60 -8.42 -3.44 -11.91
C HIS A 60 -9.45 -2.50 -11.29
#